data_AF-A0A1S3QSC4-F1
#
_entry.id   AF-A0A1S3QSC4-F1
#
_cell.length_a   1.000
_cell.length_b   1.000
_cell.length_c   1.000
_cell.angle_alpha   90.00
_cell.angle_beta   90.00
_cell.angle_gamma   90.00
#
_symmetry.space_group_name_H-M   'P 1'
#
loop_
_entity.id
_entity.type
_entity.pdbx_description
1 polymer ?
#
loop_
_entity_poly.entity_id
_entity_poly.type
_entity_poly.pdbx_seq_one_letter_code
_entity_poly.pdbx_strand_id
1 'polypeptide(L)'
;MLRVRCLRGGSRGAEAAHLIGAMLGRAMTGWVQGAFQSYSSSAAAAQPQRALEENAVTEPELQECPVCAYNEWDPLEEVIVGRAENARVPPFTVEVKANTYEKHWPFYQKYGGQSFPEDHLKKAVAEIEEMCNILRMEGVTVQRPEPMDWSFEYNTPDFTSTGMYAAMPRDILMVVGNEIIEAPMAWRSRFFEYRAYRPLIKEYFRKGAKWTTPPKPTMSDELYDQVRC
;
A
#
# COMPACT_ATOMS: atom_id res chain seq x y z
N MET A 1 -14.43 -12.21 -27.91
CA MET A 1 -13.08 -12.82 -27.89
C MET A 1 -12.05 -11.75 -28.20
N LEU A 2 -11.51 -11.09 -27.16
CA LEU A 2 -10.44 -10.10 -27.30
C LEU A 2 -9.09 -10.82 -27.15
N ARG A 3 -8.29 -10.79 -28.21
CA ARG A 3 -6.93 -11.35 -28.24
C ARG A 3 -5.98 -10.36 -27.57
N VAL A 4 -5.60 -10.61 -26.33
CA VAL A 4 -4.53 -9.88 -25.65
C VAL A 4 -3.20 -10.55 -25.99
N ARG A 5 -2.34 -9.86 -26.75
CA ARG A 5 -0.94 -10.30 -26.96
C ARG A 5 -0.14 -9.90 -25.71
N CYS A 6 0.29 -10.88 -24.94
CA CYS A 6 1.19 -10.67 -23.81
C CYS A 6 2.58 -10.29 -24.32
N LEU A 7 3.02 -9.06 -24.04
CA LEU A 7 4.40 -8.62 -24.25
C LEU A 7 5.18 -8.91 -22.96
N ARG A 8 6.09 -9.89 -23.00
CA ARG A 8 7.09 -10.09 -21.94
C ARG A 8 8.15 -9.00 -22.04
N GLY A 9 8.02 -7.95 -21.24
CA GLY A 9 9.03 -6.91 -21.07
C GLY A 9 9.80 -7.12 -19.77
N GLY A 10 11.00 -7.69 -19.86
CA GLY A 10 11.95 -7.76 -18.75
C GLY A 10 12.64 -6.42 -18.50
N SER A 11 12.94 -6.15 -17.24
CA SER A 11 13.58 -4.92 -16.75
C SER A 11 14.96 -4.68 -17.36
N ARG A 12 15.09 -3.70 -18.25
CA ARG A 12 16.31 -2.90 -18.46
C ARG A 12 15.93 -1.52 -19.00
N GLY A 13 16.23 -0.48 -18.23
CA GLY A 13 16.10 0.90 -18.68
C GLY A 13 17.12 1.23 -19.77
N ALA A 14 16.62 1.74 -20.89
CA ALA A 14 17.19 2.79 -21.73
C ALA A 14 16.38 2.86 -23.04
N GLU A 15 15.93 4.08 -23.37
CA GLU A 15 15.40 4.53 -24.67
C GLU A 15 14.04 4.01 -25.16
N ALA A 16 13.07 4.92 -25.29
CA ALA A 16 12.68 5.43 -26.61
C ALA A 16 11.59 6.52 -26.48
N ALA A 17 11.92 7.70 -27.00
CA ALA A 17 10.95 8.69 -27.41
C ALA A 17 10.17 8.24 -28.66
N HIS A 18 9.05 8.92 -28.90
CA HIS A 18 8.12 8.85 -30.05
C HIS A 18 7.03 7.78 -30.01
N LEU A 19 5.79 8.23 -29.76
CA LEU A 19 4.79 8.37 -30.83
C LEU A 19 3.55 9.14 -30.33
N ILE A 20 3.52 10.43 -30.67
CA ILE A 20 2.30 11.23 -30.80
C ILE A 20 1.73 10.93 -32.19
N GLY A 21 0.43 10.65 -32.26
CA GLY A 21 -0.34 10.80 -33.50
C GLY A 21 -1.27 9.64 -33.80
N ALA A 22 -2.55 9.78 -33.42
CA ALA A 22 -3.69 9.73 -34.33
C ALA A 22 -5.01 9.62 -33.53
N MET A 23 -5.61 10.77 -33.24
CA MET A 23 -7.07 10.89 -33.27
C MET A 23 -7.46 10.96 -34.75
N LEU A 24 -8.46 10.17 -35.18
CA LEU A 24 -9.64 10.64 -35.92
C LEU A 24 -10.40 9.48 -36.58
N GLY A 25 -11.71 9.43 -36.27
CA GLY A 25 -12.71 9.25 -37.33
C GLY A 25 -13.54 7.97 -37.28
N ARG A 26 -14.77 8.09 -36.76
CA ARG A 26 -16.07 7.75 -37.39
C ARG A 26 -17.09 7.49 -36.26
N ALA A 27 -18.01 8.40 -36.01
CA ALA A 27 -19.22 8.73 -36.78
C ALA A 27 -20.44 7.96 -36.25
N MET A 28 -21.49 8.74 -36.01
CA MET A 28 -22.78 8.39 -35.42
C MET A 28 -23.60 7.43 -36.26
N THR A 29 -24.57 6.74 -35.63
CA THR A 29 -26.03 6.89 -35.85
C THR A 29 -26.81 5.70 -35.28
N GLY A 30 -28.04 5.93 -34.79
CA GLY A 30 -29.06 4.88 -34.68
C GLY A 30 -29.93 4.91 -33.42
N TRP A 31 -30.96 5.76 -33.41
CA TRP A 31 -32.18 5.60 -32.61
C TRP A 31 -32.96 4.35 -33.02
N VAL A 32 -33.54 3.61 -32.06
CA VAL A 32 -34.93 3.09 -32.16
C VAL A 32 -35.53 2.98 -30.75
N GLN A 33 -36.67 3.64 -30.55
CA GLN A 33 -37.58 3.47 -29.41
C GLN A 33 -38.44 2.21 -29.60
N GLY A 34 -38.65 1.46 -28.52
CA GLY A 34 -39.67 0.41 -28.45
C GLY A 34 -40.54 0.63 -27.22
N ALA A 35 -41.65 1.32 -27.39
CA ALA A 35 -42.74 1.40 -26.42
C ALA A 35 -43.65 0.18 -26.60
N PHE A 36 -44.04 -0.47 -25.52
CA PHE A 36 -45.30 -1.20 -25.46
C PHE A 36 -45.95 -0.97 -24.10
N GLN A 37 -47.10 -0.30 -24.13
CA GLN A 37 -48.02 -0.14 -23.01
C GLN A 37 -49.20 -1.11 -23.19
N SER A 38 -49.87 -1.35 -22.05
CA SER A 38 -51.24 -1.83 -21.87
C SER A 38 -51.35 -3.36 -21.78
N TYR A 39 -52.17 -3.98 -20.93
CA TYR A 39 -53.47 -3.57 -20.39
C TYR A 39 -53.90 -4.44 -19.17
N SER A 40 -54.64 -3.79 -18.27
CA SER A 40 -55.81 -4.27 -17.48
C SER A 40 -55.73 -5.48 -16.53
N SER A 41 -55.81 -5.15 -15.23
CA SER A 41 -56.92 -5.44 -14.29
C SER A 41 -57.52 -6.85 -14.15
N SER A 42 -57.42 -7.42 -12.94
CA SER A 42 -58.54 -8.11 -12.29
C SER A 42 -58.38 -8.10 -10.77
N ALA A 43 -59.37 -7.52 -10.08
CA ALA A 43 -59.55 -7.59 -8.64
C ALA A 43 -60.13 -8.96 -8.25
N ALA A 44 -59.61 -9.58 -7.19
CA ALA A 44 -60.28 -10.67 -6.50
C ALA A 44 -59.89 -10.70 -5.01
N ALA A 45 -60.90 -10.42 -4.19
CA ALA A 45 -61.19 -10.88 -2.83
C ALA A 45 -60.05 -11.22 -1.86
N ALA A 46 -60.04 -10.45 -0.76
CA ALA A 46 -59.32 -10.74 0.47
C ALA A 46 -59.87 -12.00 1.19
N GLN A 47 -58.97 -12.84 1.69
CA GLN A 47 -59.15 -13.64 2.90
C GLN A 47 -57.89 -13.55 3.77
N PRO A 48 -58.02 -13.48 5.10
CA PRO A 48 -56.91 -13.15 5.98
C PRO A 48 -56.04 -14.38 6.22
N GLN A 49 -54.87 -14.43 5.57
CA GLN A 49 -53.79 -15.28 6.05
C GLN A 49 -53.15 -14.57 7.24
N ARG A 50 -53.28 -15.19 8.42
CA ARG A 50 -52.51 -14.83 9.62
C ARG A 50 -51.03 -14.75 9.21
N ALA A 51 -50.51 -13.54 9.13
CA ALA A 51 -49.08 -13.31 9.05
C ALA A 51 -48.47 -13.85 10.35
N LEU A 52 -47.80 -14.99 10.25
CA LEU A 52 -46.73 -15.29 11.19
C LEU A 52 -45.66 -14.25 10.86
N GLU A 53 -45.49 -13.28 11.75
CA GLU A 53 -44.29 -12.45 11.77
C GLU A 53 -43.12 -13.38 12.08
N GLU A 54 -42.58 -14.00 11.04
CA GLU A 54 -41.20 -14.44 11.04
C GLU A 54 -40.38 -13.19 11.27
N ASN A 55 -39.95 -13.00 12.52
CA ASN A 55 -38.80 -12.18 12.84
C ASN A 55 -37.64 -12.79 12.06
N ALA A 56 -37.47 -12.36 10.81
CA ALA A 56 -36.26 -12.58 10.05
C ALA A 56 -35.15 -11.89 10.86
N VAL A 57 -34.50 -12.67 11.72
CA VAL A 57 -33.19 -12.35 12.22
C VAL A 57 -32.34 -12.31 10.96
N THR A 58 -32.15 -11.11 10.41
CA THR A 58 -31.19 -10.88 9.34
C THR A 58 -29.88 -11.46 9.87
N GLU A 59 -29.43 -12.57 9.31
CA GLU A 59 -28.08 -13.05 9.57
C GLU A 59 -27.16 -11.84 9.33
N PRO A 60 -26.25 -11.53 10.27
CA PRO A 60 -25.35 -10.40 10.06
C PRO A 60 -24.66 -10.65 8.72
N GLU A 61 -24.88 -9.76 7.75
CA GLU A 61 -24.16 -9.79 6.48
C GLU A 61 -22.69 -9.95 6.86
N LEU A 62 -22.09 -11.05 6.41
CA LEU A 62 -20.68 -11.34 6.67
C LEU A 62 -19.91 -10.17 6.11
N GLN A 63 -19.51 -9.24 6.97
CA GLN A 63 -18.73 -8.09 6.58
C GLN A 63 -17.42 -8.64 6.04
N GLU A 64 -17.26 -8.60 4.72
CA GLU A 64 -16.06 -9.09 4.07
C GLU A 64 -14.85 -8.37 4.65
N CYS A 65 -13.85 -9.16 5.04
CA CYS A 65 -12.63 -8.62 5.61
C CYS A 65 -11.91 -7.79 4.52
N PRO A 66 -11.57 -6.52 4.77
CA PRO A 66 -10.93 -5.67 3.77
C PRO A 66 -9.48 -6.09 3.47
N VAL A 67 -8.94 -7.05 4.23
CA VAL A 67 -7.61 -7.61 4.02
C VAL A 67 -7.79 -9.03 3.51
N CYS A 68 -7.40 -9.28 2.26
CA CYS A 68 -7.39 -10.61 1.68
C CYS A 68 -6.38 -10.67 0.53
N ALA A 69 -5.22 -11.29 0.75
CA ALA A 69 -4.26 -11.55 -0.34
C ALA A 69 -3.53 -12.87 -0.15
N TYR A 70 -3.54 -13.73 -1.18
CA TYR A 70 -2.89 -15.04 -1.16
C TYR A 70 -1.68 -15.13 -2.09
N ASN A 71 -1.56 -14.20 -3.03
CA ASN A 71 -0.51 -14.17 -4.03
C ASN A 71 -0.33 -12.73 -4.56
N GLU A 72 0.54 -12.58 -5.55
CA GLU A 72 0.98 -11.27 -6.06
C GLU A 72 0.40 -10.92 -7.44
N TRP A 73 -0.62 -11.65 -7.94
CA TRP A 73 -1.13 -11.48 -9.31
C TRP A 73 -2.65 -11.49 -9.48
N ASP A 74 -3.40 -11.91 -8.46
CA ASP A 74 -4.86 -11.78 -8.49
C ASP A 74 -5.26 -10.29 -8.63
N PRO A 75 -6.47 -10.00 -9.16
CA PRO A 75 -6.91 -8.63 -9.38
C PRO A 75 -6.78 -7.76 -8.11
N LEU A 76 -6.06 -6.65 -8.22
CA LEU A 76 -5.77 -5.78 -7.07
C LEU A 76 -6.95 -4.86 -6.78
N GLU A 77 -7.43 -4.85 -5.53
CA GLU A 77 -8.59 -4.03 -5.10
C GLU A 77 -8.19 -2.89 -4.17
N GLU A 78 -7.26 -3.11 -3.24
CA GLU A 78 -6.74 -2.10 -2.31
C GLU A 78 -5.23 -2.25 -2.12
N VAL A 79 -4.51 -1.12 -2.04
CA VAL A 79 -3.05 -1.11 -1.87
C VAL A 79 -2.58 0.04 -0.97
N ILE A 80 -1.53 -0.23 -0.19
CA ILE A 80 -0.82 0.81 0.57
C ILE A 80 0.37 1.29 -0.26
N VAL A 81 0.41 2.58 -0.57
CA VAL A 81 1.54 3.25 -1.25
C VAL A 81 2.29 4.12 -0.25
N GLY A 82 3.62 4.02 -0.23
CA GLY A 82 4.47 4.70 0.74
C GLY A 82 4.54 6.23 0.58
N ARG A 83 5.36 6.84 1.43
CA ARG A 83 5.64 8.29 1.49
C ARG A 83 7.13 8.56 1.47
N ALA A 84 7.56 9.50 0.63
CA ALA A 84 8.94 9.97 0.55
C ALA A 84 9.18 11.20 1.45
N GLU A 85 8.11 11.81 1.96
CA GLU A 85 8.13 13.00 2.80
C GLU A 85 8.98 12.78 4.06
N ASN A 86 9.79 13.79 4.38
CA ASN A 86 10.66 13.84 5.56
C ASN A 86 11.67 12.69 5.68
N ALA A 87 11.95 11.94 4.61
CA ALA A 87 12.91 10.85 4.65
C ALA A 87 14.29 11.33 5.13
N ARG A 88 14.88 10.59 6.07
CA ARG A 88 16.20 10.83 6.65
C ARG A 88 17.19 9.78 6.17
N VAL A 89 18.42 10.23 5.95
CA VAL A 89 19.56 9.34 5.70
C VAL A 89 19.84 8.62 7.02
N PRO A 90 19.81 7.28 7.08
CA PRO A 90 20.08 6.57 8.32
C PRO A 90 21.53 6.81 8.77
N PRO A 91 21.82 6.84 10.09
CA PRO A 91 23.19 6.83 10.59
C PRO A 91 24.02 5.71 9.96
N PHE A 92 25.30 5.95 9.68
CA PHE A 92 26.15 4.98 9.00
C PHE A 92 26.69 3.90 9.97
N THR A 93 25.82 2.98 10.34
CA THR A 93 26.09 1.82 11.20
C THR A 93 26.46 0.57 10.39
N VAL A 94 26.85 -0.51 11.07
CA VAL A 94 27.34 -1.75 10.45
C VAL A 94 26.32 -2.39 9.52
N GLU A 95 25.04 -2.39 9.89
CA GLU A 95 23.96 -2.92 9.07
C GLU A 95 23.68 -2.05 7.84
N VAL A 96 23.77 -0.71 7.97
CA VAL A 96 23.64 0.19 6.82
C VAL A 96 24.80 -0.02 5.85
N LYS A 97 26.03 -0.15 6.37
CA LYS A 97 27.23 -0.43 5.57
C LYS A 97 27.12 -1.76 4.82
N ALA A 98 26.68 -2.82 5.50
CA ALA A 98 26.56 -4.17 4.92
C ALA A 98 25.50 -4.26 3.79
N ASN A 99 24.53 -3.35 3.79
CA ASN A 99 23.42 -3.35 2.83
C ASN A 99 23.52 -2.23 1.77
N THR A 100 24.63 -1.49 1.71
CA THR A 100 24.82 -0.40 0.74
C THR A 100 26.13 -0.55 -0.01
N TYR A 101 26.15 -0.12 -1.28
CA TYR A 101 27.36 -0.16 -2.11
C TYR A 101 28.42 0.82 -1.61
N GLU A 102 29.70 0.42 -1.68
CA GLU A 102 30.87 1.19 -1.23
C GLU A 102 30.91 2.62 -1.77
N LYS A 103 30.50 2.80 -3.03
CA LYS A 103 30.38 4.10 -3.70
C LYS A 103 29.55 5.12 -2.90
N HIS A 104 28.57 4.65 -2.13
CA HIS A 104 27.65 5.49 -1.37
C HIS A 104 28.01 5.63 0.11
N TRP A 105 28.98 4.88 0.62
CA TRP A 105 29.40 5.00 2.02
C TRP A 105 29.78 6.44 2.44
N PRO A 106 30.54 7.23 1.64
CA PRO A 106 30.84 8.61 2.01
C PRO A 106 29.60 9.50 2.16
N PHE A 107 28.51 9.19 1.42
CA PHE A 107 27.25 9.92 1.55
C PHE A 107 26.60 9.64 2.91
N TYR A 108 26.48 8.37 3.31
CA TYR A 108 25.90 8.02 4.62
C TYR A 108 26.76 8.53 5.78
N GLN A 109 28.09 8.45 5.67
CA GLN A 109 29.02 9.00 6.66
C GLN A 109 28.84 10.50 6.87
N LYS A 110 28.61 11.25 5.78
CA LYS A 110 28.48 12.70 5.82
C LYS A 110 27.08 13.18 6.23
N TYR A 111 26.04 12.47 5.80
CA TYR A 111 24.65 12.93 5.91
C TYR A 111 23.78 12.10 6.86
N GLY A 112 24.30 11.07 7.51
CA GLY A 112 23.55 10.27 8.49
C GLY A 112 22.84 11.13 9.55
N GLY A 113 21.55 10.87 9.77
CA GLY A 113 20.65 11.67 10.61
C GLY A 113 20.06 12.92 9.94
N GLN A 114 20.59 13.36 8.79
CA GLN A 114 20.10 14.52 8.04
C GLN A 114 19.03 14.13 7.01
N SER A 115 18.39 15.13 6.41
CA SER A 115 17.43 14.92 5.32
C SER A 115 18.14 14.40 4.07
N PHE A 116 17.44 13.56 3.30
CA PHE A 116 17.80 13.40 1.90
C PHE A 116 17.70 14.74 1.15
N PRO A 117 18.41 14.92 0.02
CA PRO A 117 18.36 16.16 -0.76
C PRO A 117 16.92 16.54 -1.13
N GLU A 118 16.49 17.74 -0.75
CA GLU A 118 15.09 18.16 -0.88
C GLU A 118 14.59 18.12 -2.31
N ASP A 119 15.42 18.53 -3.28
CA ASP A 119 15.03 18.51 -4.70
C ASP A 119 14.81 17.10 -5.23
N HIS A 120 15.47 16.09 -4.64
CA HIS A 120 15.23 14.69 -4.98
C HIS A 120 13.93 14.20 -4.33
N LEU A 121 13.69 14.55 -3.06
CA LEU A 121 12.44 14.20 -2.38
C LEU A 121 11.21 14.80 -3.06
N LYS A 122 11.27 16.06 -3.52
CA LYS A 122 10.17 16.71 -4.26
C LYS A 122 9.81 15.95 -5.54
N LYS A 123 10.82 15.48 -6.28
CA LYS A 123 10.60 14.66 -7.50
C LYS A 123 10.00 13.31 -7.15
N ALA A 124 10.53 12.63 -6.14
CA ALA A 124 10.02 11.34 -5.68
C ALA A 124 8.56 11.44 -5.21
N VAL A 125 8.20 12.49 -4.48
CA VAL A 125 6.80 12.75 -4.08
C VAL A 125 5.92 12.91 -5.32
N ALA A 126 6.33 13.71 -6.31
CA ALA A 126 5.55 13.88 -7.54
C ALA A 126 5.35 12.57 -8.32
N GLU A 127 6.40 11.75 -8.43
CA GLU A 127 6.33 10.42 -9.07
C GLU A 127 5.38 9.47 -8.33
N ILE A 128 5.45 9.44 -6.99
CA ILE A 128 4.60 8.58 -6.16
C ILE A 128 3.13 9.04 -6.19
N GLU A 129 2.87 10.34 -6.17
CA GLU A 129 1.50 10.84 -6.30
C GLU A 129 0.90 10.49 -7.67
N GLU A 130 1.69 10.55 -8.74
CA GLU A 130 1.22 10.14 -10.06
C GLU A 130 0.96 8.63 -10.13
N MET A 131 1.82 7.81 -9.51
CA MET A 131 1.55 6.38 -9.36
C MET A 131 0.22 6.13 -8.61
N CYS A 132 -0.08 6.89 -7.57
CA CYS A 132 -1.36 6.80 -6.86
C CYS A 132 -2.54 7.17 -7.76
N ASN A 133 -2.40 8.19 -8.61
CA ASN A 133 -3.45 8.60 -9.55
C ASN A 133 -3.75 7.49 -10.56
N ILE A 134 -2.71 6.91 -11.15
CA ILE A 134 -2.84 5.80 -12.10
C ILE A 134 -3.55 4.61 -11.44
N LEU A 135 -3.16 4.21 -10.23
CA LEU A 135 -3.82 3.12 -9.50
C LEU A 135 -5.30 3.37 -9.26
N ARG A 136 -5.68 4.60 -8.87
CA ARG A 136 -7.09 4.98 -8.71
C ARG A 136 -7.85 4.96 -10.04
N MET A 137 -7.23 5.35 -11.14
CA MET A 137 -7.83 5.28 -12.48
C MET A 137 -8.09 3.83 -12.91
N GLU A 138 -7.23 2.89 -12.48
CA GLU A 138 -7.41 1.46 -12.67
C GLU A 138 -8.44 0.84 -11.70
N GLY A 139 -9.10 1.65 -10.85
CA GLY A 139 -10.13 1.20 -9.92
C GLY A 139 -9.61 0.69 -8.58
N VAL A 140 -8.31 0.83 -8.29
CA VAL A 140 -7.70 0.38 -7.04
C VAL A 140 -7.87 1.42 -5.94
N THR A 141 -8.30 0.99 -4.75
CA THR A 141 -8.30 1.82 -3.54
C THR A 141 -6.86 2.05 -3.06
N VAL A 142 -6.45 3.30 -2.92
CA VAL A 142 -5.08 3.65 -2.52
C VAL A 142 -5.06 4.25 -1.12
N GLN A 143 -4.41 3.55 -0.19
CA GLN A 143 -4.13 4.02 1.16
C GLN A 143 -2.69 4.51 1.29
N ARG A 144 -2.46 5.44 2.23
CA ARG A 144 -1.14 6.05 2.47
C ARG A 144 -0.81 6.03 3.96
N PRO A 145 0.44 5.78 4.36
CA PRO A 145 0.84 5.92 5.76
C PRO A 145 0.69 7.37 6.22
N GLU A 146 0.65 7.60 7.54
CA GLU A 146 0.67 8.95 8.11
C GLU A 146 2.00 9.65 7.80
N PRO A 147 1.99 10.96 7.51
CA PRO A 147 3.20 11.77 7.53
C PRO A 147 3.84 11.73 8.92
N MET A 148 5.14 11.44 8.96
CA MET A 148 5.90 11.35 10.21
C MET A 148 7.13 12.24 10.13
N ASP A 149 7.56 12.74 11.28
CA ASP A 149 8.88 13.34 11.43
C ASP A 149 9.92 12.25 11.75
N TRP A 150 10.75 11.93 10.76
CA TRP A 150 11.80 10.92 10.88
C TRP A 150 13.10 11.47 11.48
N SER A 151 13.23 12.79 11.72
CA SER A 151 14.41 13.34 12.42
C SER A 151 14.41 13.08 13.92
N PHE A 152 13.28 12.69 14.51
CA PHE A 152 13.21 12.48 15.94
C PHE A 152 14.20 11.39 16.38
N GLU A 153 15.13 11.76 17.24
CA GLU A 153 16.03 10.81 17.89
C GLU A 153 15.28 10.07 18.98
N TYR A 154 15.36 8.74 18.94
CA TYR A 154 14.78 7.88 19.95
C TYR A 154 15.85 7.01 20.59
N ASN A 155 15.58 6.68 21.86
CA ASN A 155 16.47 5.92 22.72
C ASN A 155 15.71 4.70 23.21
N THR A 156 16.27 3.51 22.98
CA THR A 156 15.90 2.27 23.67
C THR A 156 16.95 2.01 24.77
N PRO A 157 16.75 1.02 25.65
CA PRO A 157 17.81 0.59 26.56
C PRO A 157 19.08 0.07 25.86
N ASP A 158 18.97 -0.33 24.59
CA ASP A 158 20.03 -1.02 23.84
C ASP A 158 20.74 -0.11 22.82
N PHE A 159 20.09 0.94 22.31
CA PHE A 159 20.67 1.82 21.29
C PHE A 159 19.95 3.19 21.19
N THR A 160 20.62 4.13 20.53
CA THR A 160 20.08 5.43 20.10
C THR A 160 20.09 5.52 18.59
N SER A 161 19.03 6.05 17.98
CA SER A 161 19.00 6.28 16.52
C SER A 161 17.98 7.36 16.14
N THR A 162 18.09 7.84 14.90
CA THR A 162 17.04 8.59 14.20
C THR A 162 16.27 7.67 13.25
N GLY A 163 15.12 8.13 12.77
CA GLY A 163 14.29 7.37 11.84
C GLY A 163 14.85 7.31 10.41
N MET A 164 14.14 6.62 9.53
CA MET A 164 14.45 6.55 8.10
C MET A 164 13.32 7.17 7.26
N TYR A 165 12.20 6.47 7.09
CA TYR A 165 11.07 6.86 6.23
C TYR A 165 9.90 5.86 6.34
N ALA A 166 8.79 6.13 5.63
CA ALA A 166 7.73 5.15 5.35
C ALA A 166 7.49 5.01 3.83
N ALA A 167 8.58 4.98 3.05
CA ALA A 167 8.51 4.91 1.59
C ALA A 167 8.19 3.50 1.07
N MET A 168 8.54 2.45 1.84
CA MET A 168 8.48 1.06 1.38
C MET A 168 7.58 0.21 2.30
N PRO A 169 6.24 0.26 2.14
CA PRO A 169 5.33 -0.56 2.95
C PRO A 169 5.65 -2.06 2.89
N ARG A 170 6.16 -2.53 1.75
CA ARG A 170 6.53 -3.94 1.51
C ARG A 170 7.65 -4.45 2.41
N ASP A 171 8.50 -3.56 2.93
CA ASP A 171 9.59 -3.96 3.80
C ASP A 171 9.10 -4.32 5.21
N ILE A 172 8.00 -3.72 5.65
CA ILE A 172 7.48 -3.82 7.02
C ILE A 172 6.12 -4.50 7.12
N LEU A 173 5.33 -4.58 6.06
CA LEU A 173 4.02 -5.22 6.07
C LEU A 173 3.98 -6.38 5.10
N MET A 174 3.47 -7.52 5.57
CA MET A 174 3.13 -8.67 4.76
C MET A 174 1.67 -9.05 5.01
N VAL A 175 0.93 -9.37 3.95
CA VAL A 175 -0.44 -9.87 4.03
C VAL A 175 -0.45 -11.35 3.64
N VAL A 176 -1.08 -12.20 4.45
CA VAL A 176 -1.27 -13.63 4.18
C VAL A 176 -2.72 -14.00 4.49
N GLY A 177 -3.52 -14.20 3.45
CA GLY A 177 -4.97 -14.33 3.58
C GLY A 177 -5.54 -13.06 4.21
N ASN A 178 -6.24 -13.21 5.33
CA ASN A 178 -6.86 -12.10 6.07
C ASN A 178 -6.01 -11.55 7.22
N GLU A 179 -4.71 -11.83 7.23
CA GLU A 179 -3.78 -11.43 8.28
C GLU A 179 -2.73 -10.44 7.76
N ILE A 180 -2.57 -9.32 8.47
CA ILE A 180 -1.46 -8.38 8.28
C ILE A 180 -0.40 -8.57 9.36
N ILE A 181 0.86 -8.72 8.94
CA ILE A 181 2.01 -9.02 9.78
C ILE A 181 3.01 -7.86 9.72
N GLU A 182 3.32 -7.24 10.86
CA GLU A 182 4.34 -6.19 10.96
C GLU A 182 5.74 -6.80 11.13
N ALA A 183 6.64 -6.70 10.15
CA ALA A 183 7.98 -7.27 10.25
C ALA A 183 8.80 -6.68 11.43
N PRO A 184 9.68 -7.48 12.06
CA PRO A 184 10.50 -7.01 13.19
C PRO A 184 11.55 -5.97 12.81
N MET A 185 11.92 -5.91 11.53
CA MET A 185 13.05 -5.12 11.00
C MET A 185 14.40 -5.52 11.61
N ALA A 186 15.49 -5.09 10.97
CA ALA A 186 16.85 -5.37 11.43
C ALA A 186 17.74 -4.12 11.51
N TRP A 187 17.25 -2.96 11.06
CA TRP A 187 17.98 -1.69 11.14
C TRP A 187 17.48 -0.86 12.31
N ARG A 188 18.40 -0.34 13.11
CA ARG A 188 18.08 0.50 14.28
C ARG A 188 17.24 1.71 13.88
N SER A 189 17.49 2.30 12.70
CA SER A 189 16.74 3.44 12.13
C SER A 189 15.32 3.12 11.65
N ARG A 190 14.95 1.83 11.59
CA ARG A 190 13.62 1.36 11.15
C ARG A 190 12.80 0.77 12.30
N PHE A 191 13.30 0.84 13.53
CA PHE A 191 12.66 0.24 14.71
C PHE A 191 11.20 0.68 14.90
N PHE A 192 10.94 1.98 14.77
CA PHE A 192 9.63 2.60 14.94
C PHE A 192 8.87 2.89 13.62
N GLU A 193 9.31 2.33 12.49
CA GLU A 193 8.67 2.56 11.18
C GLU A 193 7.19 2.16 11.14
N TYR A 194 6.80 1.15 11.93
CA TYR A 194 5.42 0.68 12.05
C TYR A 194 4.44 1.78 12.47
N ARG A 195 4.90 2.82 13.18
CA ARG A 195 4.03 3.90 13.70
C ARG A 195 3.26 4.61 12.59
N ALA A 196 3.85 4.76 11.41
CA ALA A 196 3.23 5.43 10.27
C ALA A 196 2.00 4.66 9.74
N TYR A 197 1.93 3.35 9.97
CA TYR A 197 0.86 2.47 9.45
C TYR A 197 -0.22 2.16 10.49
N ARG A 198 0.02 2.47 11.78
CA ARG A 198 -0.89 2.08 12.86
C ARG A 198 -2.33 2.58 12.70
N PRO A 199 -2.62 3.79 12.18
CA PRO A 199 -4.00 4.20 11.94
C PRO A 199 -4.74 3.28 10.97
N LEU A 200 -4.12 2.95 9.82
CA LEU A 200 -4.65 2.02 8.82
C LEU A 200 -4.83 0.62 9.38
N ILE A 201 -3.81 0.07 10.03
CA ILE A 201 -3.86 -1.30 10.58
C ILE A 201 -4.96 -1.42 11.64
N LYS A 202 -5.14 -0.41 12.50
CA LYS A 202 -6.24 -0.37 13.47
C LYS A 202 -7.61 -0.30 12.79
N GLU A 203 -7.71 0.34 11.63
CA GLU A 203 -8.95 0.37 10.86
C GLU A 203 -9.28 -1.02 10.30
N TYR A 204 -8.32 -1.68 9.65
CA TYR A 204 -8.50 -3.05 9.14
C TYR A 204 -8.83 -4.05 10.25
N PHE A 205 -8.14 -3.94 11.40
CA PHE A 205 -8.42 -4.79 12.56
C PHE A 205 -9.86 -4.64 13.06
N ARG A 206 -10.39 -3.41 13.12
CA ARG A 206 -11.80 -3.16 13.47
C ARG A 206 -12.79 -3.73 12.45
N LYS A 207 -12.37 -3.85 11.19
CA LYS A 207 -13.13 -4.44 10.08
C LYS A 207 -12.89 -5.95 9.93
N GLY A 208 -12.30 -6.61 10.93
CA GLY A 208 -12.18 -8.07 10.99
C GLY A 208 -10.88 -8.66 10.47
N ALA A 209 -9.89 -7.85 10.08
CA ALA A 209 -8.57 -8.35 9.72
C ALA A 209 -7.82 -8.87 10.96
N LYS A 210 -7.06 -9.96 10.80
CA LYS A 210 -6.10 -10.40 11.81
C LYS A 210 -4.87 -9.50 11.76
N TRP A 211 -4.33 -9.16 12.92
CA TRP A 211 -3.16 -8.29 13.03
C TRP A 211 -2.13 -8.94 13.94
N THR A 212 -0.93 -9.18 13.40
CA THR A 212 0.17 -9.84 14.10
C THR A 212 1.42 -8.98 14.09
N THR A 213 2.09 -8.93 15.25
CA THR A 213 3.41 -8.33 15.41
C THR A 213 4.36 -9.41 15.96
N PRO A 214 5.26 -9.97 15.15
CA PRO A 214 6.33 -10.83 15.63
C PRO A 214 7.20 -10.11 16.68
N PRO A 215 7.96 -10.86 17.50
CA PRO A 215 8.78 -10.28 18.56
C PRO A 215 9.72 -9.20 18.02
N LYS A 216 9.64 -7.98 18.56
CA LYS A 216 10.61 -6.93 18.22
C LYS A 216 11.97 -7.27 18.83
N PRO A 217 13.06 -7.27 18.03
CA PRO A 217 14.41 -7.48 18.55
C PRO A 217 14.81 -6.30 19.43
N THR A 218 15.69 -6.52 20.40
CA THR A 218 16.33 -5.43 21.17
C THR A 218 17.25 -4.58 20.29
N MET A 219 17.80 -5.18 19.22
CA MET A 219 18.82 -4.59 18.35
C MET A 219 20.06 -4.12 19.13
N SER A 220 20.41 -4.82 20.20
CA SER A 220 21.69 -4.65 20.91
C SER A 220 22.87 -4.96 19.99
N ASP A 221 24.08 -4.62 20.40
CA ASP A 221 25.28 -4.87 19.59
C ASP A 221 25.50 -6.35 19.27
N GLU A 222 24.96 -7.26 20.09
CA GLU A 222 25.01 -8.72 19.90
C GLU A 222 24.25 -9.21 18.67
N LEU A 223 23.31 -8.42 18.14
CA LEU A 223 22.59 -8.77 16.91
C LEU A 223 23.46 -8.61 15.65
N TYR A 224 24.54 -7.83 15.74
CA TYR A 224 25.34 -7.43 14.59
C TYR A 224 26.80 -7.88 14.73
N ASP A 225 27.36 -8.42 13.64
CA ASP A 225 28.79 -8.68 13.56
C ASP A 225 29.56 -7.37 13.46
N GLN A 226 29.95 -6.83 14.62
CA GLN A 226 30.76 -5.62 14.70
C GLN A 226 32.10 -5.89 14.03
N VAL A 227 32.42 -5.17 12.96
CA VAL A 227 33.75 -5.23 12.34
C VAL A 227 34.73 -4.65 13.35
N ARG A 228 35.46 -5.52 14.06
CA ARG A 228 36.62 -5.12 14.87
C ARG A 228 37.67 -4.57 13.91
N CYS A 229 37.81 -3.24 13.88
CA CYS A 229 38.96 -2.57 13.28
C CYS A 229 40.19 -2.77 14.16
#